data_AF-A0A534UJX6-F1
#
_entry.id   AF-A0A534UJX6-F1
#
_cell.length_a   1.000
_cell.length_b   1.000
_cell.length_c   1.000
_cell.angle_alpha   90.00
_cell.angle_beta   90.00
_cell.angle_gamma   90.00
#
_symmetry.space_group_name_H-M   'P 1'
#
loop_
_entity.id
_entity.type
_entity.pdbx_description
1 polymer ?
#
loop_
_entity_poly.entity_id
_entity_poly.type
_entity_poly.pdbx_seq_one_letter_code
_entity_poly.pdbx_strand_id
1 'polypeptide(L)'
;MTDIQFSTDDEIDNAIRAVLCAAFCAEDAEELRRVVRLRLPSAPTPVQIVDAVCAELRWRGRLEFEEQRRLQAAQVLAAFFDLPTSEREATSLMGAV
;
A
#
# COMPACT_ATOMS: atom_id res chain seq x y z
N MET A 1 -17.92 -4.30 11.16
CA MET A 1 -16.84 -3.98 10.21
C MET A 1 -16.06 -5.26 10.04
N THR A 2 -16.13 -5.87 8.87
CA THR A 2 -15.40 -7.10 8.55
C THR A 2 -13.91 -6.86 8.80
N ASP A 3 -13.27 -7.71 9.61
CA ASP A 3 -11.83 -7.75 9.78
C ASP A 3 -11.20 -8.16 8.44
N ILE A 4 -10.94 -7.17 7.59
CA ILE A 4 -10.23 -7.38 6.34
C ILE A 4 -8.76 -7.57 6.70
N GLN A 5 -8.25 -8.78 6.51
CA GLN A 5 -6.88 -9.15 6.79
C GLN A 5 -6.19 -9.59 5.50
N PHE A 6 -4.94 -9.20 5.33
CA PHE A 6 -4.08 -9.74 4.28
C PHE A 6 -3.73 -11.19 4.62
N SER A 7 -3.78 -12.06 3.62
CA SER A 7 -3.60 -13.50 3.77
C SER A 7 -2.16 -13.93 3.48
N THR A 8 -1.42 -13.19 2.66
CA THR A 8 -0.05 -13.53 2.24
C THR A 8 0.89 -12.32 2.21
N ASP A 9 2.20 -12.57 2.28
CA ASP A 9 3.23 -11.53 2.19
C ASP A 9 3.19 -10.78 0.85
N ASP A 10 2.92 -11.49 -0.25
CA ASP A 10 2.76 -10.91 -1.58
C ASP A 10 1.57 -9.96 -1.64
N GLU A 11 0.47 -10.29 -0.96
CA GLU A 11 -0.71 -9.43 -0.87
C GLU A 11 -0.40 -8.12 -0.13
N ILE A 12 0.34 -8.20 0.98
CA ILE A 12 0.78 -7.03 1.75
C ILE A 12 1.68 -6.14 0.89
N ASP A 13 2.64 -6.75 0.20
CA ASP A 13 3.59 -6.06 -0.66
C ASP A 13 2.90 -5.35 -1.83
N ASN A 14 1.96 -6.02 -2.48
CA ASN A 14 1.16 -5.45 -3.56
C ASN A 14 0.23 -4.34 -3.07
N ALA A 15 -0.33 -4.46 -1.87
CA ALA A 15 -1.16 -3.41 -1.26
C ALA A 15 -0.35 -2.15 -0.94
N ILE A 16 0.85 -2.30 -0.36
CA ILE A 16 1.78 -1.18 -0.12
C ILE A 16 2.11 -0.49 -1.45
N ARG A 17 2.43 -1.28 -2.49
CA ARG A 17 2.76 -0.75 -3.82
C ARG A 17 1.58 -0.02 -4.46
N ALA A 18 0.38 -0.58 -4.38
CA ALA A 18 -0.84 0.04 -4.91
C ALA A 18 -1.07 1.41 -4.26
N VAL A 19 -0.93 1.50 -2.93
CA VAL A 19 -1.04 2.78 -2.21
C VAL A 19 0.04 3.76 -2.68
N LEU A 20 1.31 3.35 -2.73
CA LEU A 20 2.42 4.20 -3.15
C LEU A 20 2.22 4.75 -4.58
N CYS A 21 1.82 3.90 -5.53
CA CYS A 21 1.62 4.31 -6.92
C CYS A 21 0.33 5.10 -7.11
N ALA A 22 -0.81 4.57 -6.69
CA ALA A 22 -2.12 5.12 -7.02
C ALA A 22 -2.54 6.27 -6.11
N ALA A 23 -2.18 6.23 -4.81
CA ALA A 23 -2.55 7.28 -3.87
C ALA A 23 -1.47 8.36 -3.75
N PHE A 24 -0.19 8.01 -3.82
CA PHE A 24 0.92 8.95 -3.58
C PHE A 24 1.76 9.29 -4.83
N CYS A 25 1.51 8.67 -5.98
CA CYS A 25 2.26 8.89 -7.21
C CYS A 25 3.78 8.74 -7.02
N ALA A 26 4.22 7.82 -6.14
CA ALA A 26 5.63 7.67 -5.81
C ALA A 26 6.40 6.97 -6.93
N GLU A 27 7.36 7.68 -7.55
CA GLU A 27 8.20 7.13 -8.63
C GLU A 27 9.15 6.02 -8.16
N ASP A 28 9.55 6.06 -6.88
CA ASP A 28 10.43 5.12 -6.18
C ASP A 28 9.64 4.07 -5.37
N ALA A 29 8.44 3.71 -5.83
CA ALA A 29 7.52 2.83 -5.10
C ALA A 29 8.14 1.50 -4.65
N GLU A 30 9.02 0.87 -5.44
CA GLU A 30 9.66 -0.40 -5.05
C GLU A 30 10.66 -0.24 -3.89
N GLU A 31 11.40 0.87 -3.85
CA GLU A 31 12.32 1.15 -2.73
C GLU A 31 11.51 1.44 -1.47
N LEU A 32 10.52 2.33 -1.58
CA LEU A 32 9.63 2.70 -0.48
C LEU A 32 8.86 1.49 0.05
N ARG A 33 8.39 0.61 -0.82
CA ARG A 33 7.69 -0.63 -0.44
C ARG A 33 8.54 -1.47 0.50
N ARG A 34 9.82 -1.71 0.15
CA ARG A 34 10.74 -2.50 0.98
C ARG A 34 10.94 -1.87 2.35
N VAL A 35 11.15 -0.55 2.41
CA VAL A 35 11.34 0.17 3.67
C VAL A 35 10.08 0.13 4.54
N VAL A 36 8.92 0.36 3.94
CA VAL A 36 7.62 0.29 4.61
C VAL A 36 7.35 -1.12 5.12
N ARG A 37 7.61 -2.16 4.31
CA ARG A 37 7.39 -3.57 4.68
C ARG A 37 8.17 -3.96 5.94
N LEU A 38 9.41 -3.49 6.09
CA LEU A 38 10.26 -3.75 7.27
C LEU A 38 9.70 -3.19 8.58
N ARG A 39 8.82 -2.18 8.51
CA ARG A 39 8.21 -1.54 9.68
C ARG A 39 6.84 -2.10 10.04
N LEU A 40 6.29 -2.97 9.20
CA LEU A 40 4.97 -3.55 9.38
C LEU A 40 5.07 -4.91 10.09
N PRO A 41 4.06 -5.28 10.91
CA PRO A 41 3.96 -6.64 11.44
C PRO A 41 3.73 -7.66 10.32
N SER A 42 3.76 -8.94 10.68
CA SER A 42 3.52 -10.05 9.73
C SER A 42 2.12 -10.00 9.10
N ALA A 43 1.11 -9.56 9.87
CA ALA A 43 -0.27 -9.39 9.42
C ALA A 43 -0.73 -7.95 9.71
N PRO A 44 -0.38 -6.97 8.87
CA PRO A 44 -0.76 -5.59 9.07
C PRO A 44 -2.24 -5.37 8.75
N THR A 45 -2.84 -4.35 9.35
CA THR A 45 -4.15 -3.86 8.93
C THR A 45 -4.00 -2.85 7.78
N PRO A 46 -5.05 -2.58 6.99
CA PRO A 46 -5.03 -1.56 5.95
C PRO A 46 -4.60 -0.18 6.49
N VAL A 47 -5.08 0.18 7.68
CA VAL A 47 -4.71 1.44 8.36
C VAL A 47 -3.21 1.47 8.68
N GLN A 48 -2.65 0.36 9.19
CA GLN A 48 -1.22 0.28 9.47
C GLN A 48 -0.35 0.46 8.22
N ILE A 49 -0.79 -0.07 7.07
CA ILE A 49 -0.10 0.18 5.78
C ILE A 49 -0.11 1.68 5.44
N VAL A 50 -1.27 2.33 5.49
CA VAL A 50 -1.39 3.76 5.19
C VAL A 50 -0.53 4.59 6.14
N ASP A 51 -0.55 4.29 7.44
CA ASP A 51 0.24 5.00 8.43
C ASP A 51 1.75 4.81 8.22
N ALA A 52 2.19 3.60 7.90
CA ALA A 52 3.59 3.32 7.62
C ALA A 52 4.08 4.03 6.35
N VAL A 53 3.27 4.06 5.28
CA VAL A 53 3.56 4.81 4.05
C VAL A 53 3.64 6.32 4.34
N CYS A 54 2.65 6.86 5.06
CA CYS A 54 2.64 8.28 5.43
C CYS A 54 3.85 8.64 6.30
N ALA A 55 4.20 7.79 7.27
CA ALA A 55 5.37 8.01 8.12
C ALA A 55 6.67 8.06 7.31
N GLU A 56 6.85 7.15 6.35
CA GLU A 56 8.04 7.14 5.50
C GLU A 56 8.10 8.35 4.57
N LEU A 57 6.99 8.70 3.90
CA LEU A 57 6.93 9.89 3.04
C LEU A 57 7.13 11.18 3.83
N ARG A 58 6.60 11.27 5.05
CA ARG A 58 6.82 12.40 5.95
C ARG A 58 8.28 12.53 6.33
N TRP A 59 8.92 11.41 6.69
CA TRP A 59 10.34 11.39 7.06
C TRP A 59 11.22 11.85 5.90
N ARG A 60 10.86 11.49 4.66
CA ARG A 60 11.54 11.96 3.44
C ARG A 60 11.17 13.39 3.00
N GLY A 61 10.27 14.08 3.72
CA GLY A 61 9.81 15.43 3.36
C GLY A 61 8.95 15.50 2.10
N ARG A 62 8.30 14.38 1.72
CA ARG A 62 7.53 14.22 0.47
C ARG A 62 6.03 14.03 0.70
N LEU A 63 5.56 14.20 1.93
CA LEU A 63 4.16 14.06 2.27
C LEU A 63 3.43 15.40 2.12
N GLU A 64 2.79 15.59 0.97
CA GLU A 64 1.92 16.75 0.69
C GLU A 64 0.44 16.33 0.74
N PHE A 65 -0.43 17.22 1.21
CA PHE A 65 -1.88 17.01 1.27
C PHE A 65 -2.30 15.72 1.99
N GLU A 66 -1.69 15.47 3.15
CA GLU A 66 -1.78 14.20 3.89
C GLU A 66 -3.22 13.68 4.05
N GLU A 67 -4.16 14.53 4.47
CA GLU A 67 -5.55 14.13 4.70
C GLU A 67 -6.23 13.61 3.42
N GLN A 68 -6.05 14.31 2.30
CA GLN A 68 -6.58 13.90 1.00
C GLN A 68 -5.91 12.63 0.49
N ARG A 69 -4.58 12.51 0.65
CA ARG A 69 -3.82 11.32 0.24
C ARG A 69 -4.19 10.09 1.07
N ARG A 70 -4.46 10.25 2.37
CA ARG A 70 -4.96 9.18 3.23
C ARG A 70 -6.34 8.70 2.80
N LEU A 71 -7.25 9.62 2.46
CA LEU A 71 -8.57 9.25 1.93
C LEU A 71 -8.44 8.48 0.61
N GLN A 72 -7.56 8.95 -0.29
CA GLN A 72 -7.29 8.27 -1.56
C GLN A 72 -6.67 6.87 -1.32
N ALA A 73 -5.74 6.73 -0.37
CA ALA A 73 -5.16 5.45 0.00
C ALA A 73 -6.21 4.47 0.54
N ALA A 74 -7.15 4.95 1.35
CA ALA A 74 -8.27 4.13 1.82
C ALA A 74 -9.17 3.64 0.67
N GLN A 75 -9.44 4.51 -0.32
CA GLN A 75 -10.20 4.15 -1.52
C GLN A 75 -9.45 3.14 -2.39
N VAL A 76 -8.15 3.32 -2.58
CA VAL A 76 -7.29 2.37 -3.31
C VAL A 76 -7.28 1.01 -2.63
N LEU A 77 -7.15 0.96 -1.30
CA LEU A 77 -7.18 -0.29 -0.56
C LEU A 77 -8.57 -0.96 -0.62
N ALA A 78 -9.66 -0.19 -0.52
CA ALA A 78 -11.00 -0.74 -0.70
C ALA A 78 -11.16 -1.40 -2.08
N ALA A 79 -10.76 -0.70 -3.15
CA ALA A 79 -10.78 -1.26 -4.51
C ALA A 79 -9.84 -2.45 -4.66
N PHE A 80 -8.69 -2.45 -3.99
CA PHE A 80 -7.77 -3.59 -3.96
C PHE A 80 -8.42 -4.82 -3.33
N PHE A 81 -9.18 -4.63 -2.23
CA PHE A 81 -9.88 -5.73 -1.56
C PHE A 81 -11.11 -6.26 -2.31
N ASP A 82 -11.65 -5.49 -3.25
CA ASP A 82 -12.70 -5.97 -4.15
C ASP A 82 -12.16 -6.93 -5.23
N LEU A 83 -10.83 -6.99 -5.42
CA LEU A 83 -10.21 -7.94 -6.34
C LEU A 83 -10.16 -9.36 -5.74
N PRO A 84 -10.30 -10.41 -6.56
CA PRO A 84 -10.10 -11.78 -6.11
C PRO A 84 -8.68 -11.98 -5.58
N THR A 85 -8.50 -12.84 -4.57
CA THR A 85 -7.19 -13.07 -3.92
C THR A 85 -6.08 -13.41 -4.91
N SER A 86 -6.38 -14.21 -5.94
CA SER A 86 -5.43 -14.54 -7.00
C SER A 86 -4.91 -13.31 -7.73
N GLU A 87 -5.74 -12.29 -7.94
CA GLU A 87 -5.32 -11.03 -8.55
C GLU A 87 -4.54 -10.15 -7.56
N ARG A 88 -4.94 -10.11 -6.29
CA ARG A 88 -4.22 -9.37 -5.24
C ARG A 88 -2.79 -9.88 -5.03
N GLU A 89 -2.57 -11.18 -5.19
CA GLU A 89 -1.24 -11.83 -5.17
C GLU A 89 -0.51 -11.67 -6.52
N ALA A 90 -1.22 -11.85 -7.64
CA ALA A 90 -0.68 -11.70 -8.99
C ALA A 90 -0.54 -10.25 -9.43
N THR A 91 -0.87 -9.26 -8.59
CA THR A 91 -0.60 -7.84 -8.85
C THR A 91 0.91 -7.57 -8.92
N SER A 92 1.79 -8.57 -9.00
CA SER A 92 3.05 -8.47 -9.73
C SER A 92 2.80 -8.27 -11.24
N LEU A 93 2.15 -7.16 -11.63
CA LEU A 93 2.21 -6.66 -13.01
C LEU A 93 3.64 -6.19 -13.27
N MET A 94 4.49 -7.17 -13.57
CA MET A 94 5.60 -7.05 -14.49
C MET A 94 5.15 -6.15 -15.65
N GLY A 95 6.01 -5.18 -16.00
CA GLY A 95 5.71 -4.10 -16.92
C GLY A 95 4.83 -4.52 -18.10
N ALA A 96 3.72 -3.80 -18.27
CA ALA A 96 3.18 -3.60 -19.60
C ALA A 96 4.21 -2.74 -20.36
N VAL A 97 5.16 -3.42 -21.00
CA VAL A 97 5.98 -2.87 -22.08
C VAL A 97 5.12 -2.83 -23.34
#